data_AF-Q0E225-F1
#
_entry.id   AF-Q0E225-F1
#
_cell.length_a   1.000
_cell.length_b   1.000
_cell.length_c   1.000
_cell.angle_alpha   90.00
_cell.angle_beta   90.00
_cell.angle_gamma   90.00
#
_symmetry.space_group_name_H-M   'P 1'
#
loop_
_entity.id
_entity.type
_entity.pdbx_description
1 polymer ?
#
loop_
_entity_poly.entity_id
_entity_poly.type
_entity_poly.pdbx_seq_one_letter_code
_entity_poly.pdbx_strand_id
1 'polypeptide(L)'
;MDELSFGSLCMVAMATLALALALMVMGAHRRGGEKGATTGAKNLPPGPWNLPVIGSLHHLLGASPPHRALLRLSRRHGPLMLVRLGEVPTVIVSGSDAAMEVLKARDPAFADRARSTTVDAVSFGGKGVIFAPYGEHWRHARRVCLAELLSARQVRRLESIRQEEVSRLVDSIIAGSSNAAAVDMTRALAALTNDVIARAVFGGKCARQEEYRRELGVLTTLVAGYSMVDLFPSSRVVRWLSRRTERRLRRSHAEMARIVGSIIEERKEKKGSDAGVGAKDEDDDLLGVLLRLQEEDGLTSPLTAEVIAALVTDIFGAATDTTASTLEWIMVELMRNPRAMDKAQQEVRNTLGHEKGKLIGIDISELHYLCMVIKETLRLHPASALILRQSRENCRVMGYDIPQATPVLINTFAVARDPKYWDNAEEFKPERFENSGADIRTSIAHLGFIPFGAGCRQCPGALLATTTLELTLANLLYHFDWALPDGVSPKSLDMSEVMGITLHRRSSLHLHTTLTRSGFFSHSGR
;
A
#
# COMPACT_ATOMS: atom_id res chain seq x y z
N MET A 1 -15.54 -4.19 4.86
CA MET A 1 -16.21 -5.03 5.87
C MET A 1 -16.95 -6.13 5.12
N ASP A 2 -16.59 -7.39 5.30
CA ASP A 2 -17.47 -8.51 4.91
C ASP A 2 -18.86 -8.23 5.53
N GLU A 3 -19.97 -8.70 4.93
CA GLU A 3 -21.31 -8.65 5.53
C GLU A 3 -21.30 -9.16 6.99
N LEU A 4 -20.39 -10.10 7.29
CA LEU A 4 -20.10 -10.63 8.62
C LEU A 4 -19.47 -9.61 9.59
N SER A 5 -18.62 -8.69 9.12
CA SER A 5 -18.03 -7.63 9.94
C SER A 5 -19.08 -6.57 10.28
N PHE A 6 -20.00 -6.25 9.36
CA PHE A 6 -21.13 -5.37 9.66
C PHE A 6 -22.11 -6.03 10.64
N GLY A 7 -22.48 -7.30 10.40
CA GLY A 7 -23.32 -8.06 11.33
C GLY A 7 -22.70 -8.20 12.72
N SER A 8 -21.38 -8.43 12.80
CA SER A 8 -20.65 -8.45 14.08
C SER A 8 -20.60 -7.07 14.73
N LEU A 9 -20.46 -6.00 13.94
CA LEU A 9 -20.52 -4.61 14.43
C LEU A 9 -21.91 -4.26 14.97
N CYS A 10 -22.98 -4.65 14.28
CA CYS A 10 -24.35 -4.50 14.77
C CYS A 10 -24.56 -5.32 16.04
N MET A 11 -24.09 -6.57 16.10
CA MET A 11 -24.22 -7.41 17.28
C MET A 11 -23.40 -6.89 18.47
N VAL A 12 -22.18 -6.39 18.25
CA VAL A 12 -21.37 -5.75 19.29
C VAL A 12 -21.99 -4.40 19.67
N ALA A 13 -22.44 -3.58 18.73
CA ALA A 13 -23.14 -2.32 19.00
C ALA A 13 -24.42 -2.57 19.81
N MET A 14 -25.22 -3.59 19.46
CA MET A 14 -26.43 -3.99 20.18
C MET A 14 -26.10 -4.55 21.57
N ALA A 15 -25.12 -5.45 21.68
CA ALA A 15 -24.69 -6.01 22.96
C ALA A 15 -24.06 -4.94 23.87
N THR A 16 -23.34 -3.98 23.30
CA THR A 16 -22.73 -2.86 24.04
C THR A 16 -23.73 -1.77 24.38
N LEU A 17 -24.73 -1.50 23.53
CA LEU A 17 -25.87 -0.64 23.87
C LEU A 17 -26.69 -1.29 24.99
N ALA A 18 -26.96 -2.59 24.92
CA ALA A 18 -27.62 -3.32 25.99
C ALA A 18 -26.80 -3.29 27.30
N LEU A 19 -25.47 -3.47 27.21
CA LEU A 19 -24.59 -3.41 28.38
C LEU A 19 -24.44 -1.98 28.94
N ALA A 20 -24.35 -0.96 28.08
CA ALA A 20 -24.29 0.44 28.48
C ALA A 20 -25.62 0.91 29.06
N LEU A 21 -26.74 0.45 28.51
CA LEU A 21 -28.07 0.65 29.08
C LEU A 21 -28.16 -0.05 30.44
N ALA A 22 -27.69 -1.29 30.55
CA ALA A 22 -27.63 -2.02 31.82
C ALA A 22 -26.72 -1.33 32.85
N LEU A 23 -25.55 -0.83 32.44
CA LEU A 23 -24.63 -0.09 33.30
C LEU A 23 -25.14 1.32 33.65
N MET A 24 -25.88 1.98 32.77
CA MET A 24 -26.56 3.24 33.09
C MET A 24 -27.73 3.02 34.04
N VAL A 25 -28.51 1.95 33.86
CA VAL A 25 -29.59 1.54 34.77
C VAL A 25 -29.02 1.14 36.14
N MET A 26 -27.92 0.37 36.17
CA MET A 26 -27.22 0.01 37.41
C MET A 26 -26.48 1.20 38.05
N GLY A 27 -25.91 2.09 37.24
CA GLY A 27 -25.13 3.26 37.67
C GLY A 27 -25.99 4.46 38.10
N ALA A 28 -27.23 4.55 37.64
CA ALA A 28 -28.22 5.49 38.15
C ALA A 28 -28.48 5.29 39.67
N HIS A 29 -28.20 4.09 40.20
CA HIS A 29 -28.26 3.80 41.63
C HIS A 29 -26.95 4.03 42.40
N ARG A 30 -25.86 4.44 41.75
CA ARG A 30 -24.57 4.70 42.41
C ARG A 30 -23.94 6.00 41.93
N ARG A 31 -24.59 7.14 42.22
CA ARG A 31 -23.94 8.46 42.17
C ARG A 31 -23.36 8.81 43.55
N GLY A 32 -22.27 8.15 43.91
CA GLY A 32 -21.37 8.57 44.99
C GLY A 32 -20.09 9.11 44.34
N GLY A 33 -19.79 10.39 44.54
CA GLY A 33 -18.73 11.10 43.84
C GLY A 33 -17.33 10.65 44.27
N GLU A 34 -16.47 10.45 43.28
CA GLU A 34 -15.01 10.52 43.45
C GLU A 34 -14.47 11.57 42.48
N LYS A 35 -14.07 12.71 43.04
CA LYS A 35 -13.26 13.73 42.36
C LYS A 35 -11.83 13.20 42.30
N GLY A 36 -11.50 12.49 41.22
CA GLY A 36 -10.15 11.99 40.96
C GLY A 36 -9.14 13.13 40.80
N ALA A 37 -7.97 12.92 41.39
CA ALA A 37 -6.86 13.86 41.49
C ALA A 37 -6.45 14.52 40.16
N THR A 38 -6.15 15.81 40.22
CA THR A 38 -5.64 16.63 39.10
C THR A 38 -4.20 16.26 38.77
N THR A 39 -3.97 15.16 38.04
CA THR A 39 -2.74 15.02 37.25
C THR A 39 -2.77 16.13 36.20
N GLY A 40 -1.72 16.96 36.12
CA GLY A 40 -1.66 18.14 35.25
C GLY A 40 -2.34 17.90 33.89
N ALA A 41 -3.39 18.68 33.60
CA ALA A 41 -4.24 18.43 32.44
C ALA A 41 -3.39 18.47 31.16
N LYS A 42 -3.22 17.31 30.51
CA LYS A 42 -2.52 17.22 29.23
C LYS A 42 -3.30 17.99 28.16
N ASN A 43 -2.63 18.81 27.37
CA ASN A 43 -3.23 19.52 26.25
C ASN A 43 -3.36 18.56 25.06
N LEU A 44 -4.32 17.64 25.10
CA LEU A 44 -4.53 16.66 24.04
C LEU A 44 -5.15 17.29 22.78
N PRO A 45 -4.92 16.74 21.58
CA PRO A 45 -5.56 17.22 20.36
C PRO A 45 -7.09 17.21 20.47
N PRO A 46 -7.80 18.16 19.81
CA PRO A 46 -9.26 18.14 19.76
C PRO A 46 -9.76 16.88 19.06
N GLY A 47 -11.04 16.54 19.22
CA GLY A 47 -11.58 15.34 18.60
C GLY A 47 -13.10 15.34 18.52
N PRO A 48 -13.69 14.44 17.73
CA PRO A 48 -15.12 14.23 17.72
C PRO A 48 -15.62 13.70 19.07
N TRP A 49 -16.92 13.90 19.31
CA TRP A 49 -17.55 13.37 20.51
C TRP A 49 -17.55 11.83 20.50
N ASN A 50 -17.52 11.25 21.70
CA ASN A 50 -17.35 9.82 21.91
C ASN A 50 -18.61 9.19 22.50
N LEU A 51 -18.98 8.01 22.00
CA LEU A 51 -19.93 7.13 22.67
C LEU A 51 -19.23 6.27 23.74
N PRO A 52 -19.95 5.84 24.80
CA PRO A 52 -19.42 4.86 25.74
C PRO A 52 -18.96 3.59 25.02
N VAL A 53 -17.88 2.96 25.51
CA VAL A 53 -17.28 1.73 24.99
C VAL A 53 -16.67 1.89 23.59
N ILE A 54 -17.46 2.20 22.56
CA ILE A 54 -17.02 2.21 21.14
C ILE A 54 -16.27 3.48 20.73
N GLY A 55 -16.30 4.54 21.53
CA GLY A 55 -15.60 5.80 21.23
C GLY A 55 -16.15 6.48 19.97
N SER A 56 -15.25 6.91 19.09
CA SER A 56 -15.53 7.60 17.84
C SER A 56 -15.84 6.66 16.66
N LEU A 57 -15.87 5.34 16.85
CA LEU A 57 -16.06 4.37 15.75
C LEU A 57 -17.33 4.62 14.93
N HIS A 58 -18.40 5.10 15.58
CA HIS A 58 -19.67 5.42 14.94
C HIS A 58 -19.55 6.49 13.84
N HIS A 59 -18.55 7.37 13.88
CA HIS A 59 -18.26 8.33 12.81
C HIS A 59 -17.63 7.69 11.57
N LEU A 60 -17.07 6.49 11.72
CA LEU A 60 -16.45 5.71 10.62
C LEU A 60 -17.40 4.63 10.08
N LEU A 61 -18.58 4.47 10.65
CA LEU A 61 -19.58 3.52 10.16
C LEU A 61 -20.26 4.06 8.90
N GLY A 62 -20.43 3.20 7.90
CA GLY A 62 -21.11 3.50 6.65
C GLY A 62 -20.37 2.95 5.42
N ALA A 63 -20.85 3.32 4.24
CA ALA A 63 -20.29 2.85 2.96
C ALA A 63 -18.97 3.53 2.55
N SER A 64 -18.52 4.53 3.30
CA SER A 64 -17.33 5.32 2.96
C SER A 64 -16.07 4.67 3.54
N PRO A 65 -14.97 4.58 2.76
CA PRO A 65 -13.69 4.15 3.28
C PRO A 65 -13.16 5.05 4.43
N PRO A 66 -12.31 4.51 5.32
CA PRO A 66 -11.86 5.22 6.53
C PRO A 66 -11.16 6.54 6.26
N HIS A 67 -10.28 6.62 5.26
CA HIS A 67 -9.55 7.84 4.93
C HIS A 67 -10.48 9.00 4.51
N ARG A 68 -11.59 8.70 3.82
CA ARG A 68 -12.63 9.70 3.48
C ARG A 68 -13.44 10.13 4.70
N ALA A 69 -13.81 9.20 5.58
CA ALA A 69 -14.52 9.53 6.81
C ALA A 69 -13.64 10.41 7.73
N LEU A 70 -12.37 10.06 7.87
CA LEU A 70 -11.38 10.84 8.63
C LEU A 70 -11.12 12.22 8.02
N LEU A 71 -11.09 12.37 6.70
CA LEU A 71 -11.04 13.68 6.03
C LEU A 71 -12.26 14.56 6.37
N ARG A 72 -13.47 13.99 6.39
CA ARG A 72 -14.67 14.76 6.77
C ARG A 72 -14.62 15.24 8.21
N LEU A 73 -14.10 14.40 9.11
CA LEU A 73 -13.89 14.75 10.52
C LEU A 73 -12.81 15.83 10.68
N SER A 74 -11.69 15.74 9.95
CA SER A 74 -10.61 16.73 10.04
C SER A 74 -11.06 18.12 9.58
N ARG A 75 -11.97 18.22 8.60
CA ARG A 75 -12.59 19.50 8.20
C ARG A 75 -13.37 20.19 9.33
N ARG A 76 -13.84 19.44 10.34
CA ARG A 76 -14.58 19.98 11.50
C ARG A 76 -13.71 20.16 12.74
N HIS A 77 -12.74 19.28 12.95
CA HIS A 77 -11.95 19.22 14.18
C HIS A 77 -10.51 19.74 14.03
N GLY A 78 -10.06 19.99 12.81
CA GLY A 78 -8.74 20.52 12.49
C GLY A 78 -7.76 19.48 11.91
N PRO A 79 -6.54 19.94 11.55
CA PRO A 79 -5.53 19.12 10.86
C PRO A 79 -4.90 18.04 11.74
N LEU A 80 -5.02 18.15 13.06
CA LEU A 80 -4.56 17.17 14.05
C LEU A 80 -5.69 16.92 15.03
N MET A 81 -6.14 15.67 15.13
CA MET A 81 -7.25 15.31 16.01
C MET A 81 -7.03 13.98 16.74
N LEU A 82 -7.63 13.83 17.91
CA LEU A 82 -7.64 12.60 18.68
C LEU A 82 -8.98 11.89 18.50
N VAL A 83 -8.96 10.68 17.94
CA VAL A 83 -10.14 9.82 17.82
C VAL A 83 -9.98 8.59 18.70
N ARG A 84 -11.06 8.07 19.26
CA ARG A 84 -11.03 6.85 20.09
C ARG A 84 -11.63 5.69 19.31
N LEU A 85 -10.79 4.82 18.75
CA LEU A 85 -11.24 3.65 17.98
C LEU A 85 -11.45 2.47 18.95
N GLY A 86 -12.68 2.30 19.44
CA GLY A 86 -12.96 1.32 20.49
C GLY A 86 -12.28 1.73 21.80
N GLU A 87 -11.35 0.92 22.28
CA GLU A 87 -10.52 1.22 23.45
C GLU A 87 -9.23 1.99 23.10
N VAL A 88 -8.90 2.13 21.81
CA VAL A 88 -7.59 2.61 21.35
C VAL A 88 -7.64 4.10 20.99
N PRO A 89 -7.08 5.01 21.80
CA PRO A 89 -6.92 6.42 21.41
C PRO A 89 -5.90 6.52 20.28
N THR A 90 -6.28 7.15 19.18
CA THR A 90 -5.49 7.24 17.94
C THR A 90 -5.45 8.69 17.47
N VAL A 91 -4.26 9.21 17.20
CA VAL A 91 -4.09 10.56 16.64
C VAL A 91 -4.20 10.49 15.13
N ILE A 92 -4.98 11.38 14.54
CA ILE A 92 -5.18 11.50 13.11
C ILE A 92 -4.51 12.78 12.65
N VAL A 93 -3.59 12.66 11.71
CA VAL A 93 -2.87 13.77 11.09
C VAL A 93 -3.40 13.92 9.67
N SER A 94 -4.00 15.08 9.36
CA SER A 94 -4.61 15.38 8.06
C SER A 94 -4.09 16.66 7.41
N GLY A 95 -3.24 17.44 8.09
CA GLY A 95 -2.59 18.63 7.53
C GLY A 95 -1.10 18.41 7.24
N SER A 96 -0.58 19.10 6.22
CA SER A 96 0.82 19.01 5.77
C SER A 96 1.82 19.31 6.88
N ASP A 97 1.63 20.42 7.61
CA ASP A 97 2.56 20.87 8.66
C ASP A 97 2.70 19.81 9.77
N ALA A 98 1.58 19.24 10.25
CA ALA A 98 1.58 18.15 11.23
C ALA A 98 2.20 16.85 10.68
N ALA A 99 1.92 16.51 9.42
CA ALA A 99 2.49 15.32 8.78
C ALA A 99 4.01 15.42 8.71
N MET A 100 4.55 16.58 8.34
CA MET A 100 6.00 16.81 8.26
C MET A 100 6.65 16.89 9.64
N GLU A 101 5.96 17.40 10.66
CA GLU A 101 6.46 17.35 12.04
C GLU A 101 6.60 15.88 12.50
N VAL A 102 5.59 15.05 12.28
CA VAL A 102 5.59 13.63 12.66
C VAL A 102 6.61 12.81 11.86
N LEU A 103 6.64 12.97 10.54
CA LEU A 103 7.41 12.10 9.63
C LEU A 103 8.86 12.54 9.41
N LYS A 104 9.21 13.80 9.72
CA LYS A 104 10.56 14.33 9.46
C LYS A 104 11.15 14.99 10.71
N ALA A 105 10.50 15.99 11.27
CA ALA A 105 11.07 16.74 12.39
C ALA A 105 11.22 15.87 13.66
N ARG A 106 10.29 14.94 13.87
CA ARG A 106 10.25 14.02 15.02
C ARG A 106 10.30 12.54 14.60
N ASP A 107 10.90 12.25 13.45
CA ASP A 107 10.90 10.90 12.84
C ASP A 107 11.28 9.77 13.84
N PRO A 108 12.39 9.85 14.61
CA PRO A 108 12.73 8.79 15.57
C PRO A 108 11.73 8.62 16.71
N ALA A 109 10.97 9.67 17.07
CA ALA A 109 9.95 9.60 18.11
C ALA A 109 8.65 8.95 17.64
N PHE A 110 8.44 8.81 16.32
CA PHE A 110 7.26 8.19 15.74
C PHE A 110 7.57 6.92 14.93
N ALA A 111 8.82 6.45 14.94
CA ALA A 111 9.30 5.37 14.08
C ALA A 111 8.68 3.99 14.34
N ASP A 112 7.89 3.79 15.40
CA ASP A 112 7.21 2.53 15.69
C ASP A 112 5.85 2.41 14.99
N ARG A 113 5.26 1.22 15.06
CA ARG A 113 3.90 0.93 14.61
C ARG A 113 3.19 0.14 15.70
N ALA A 114 1.91 0.44 15.91
CA ALA A 114 1.10 -0.25 16.90
C ALA A 114 1.03 -1.75 16.60
N ARG A 115 1.35 -2.57 17.60
CA ARG A 115 1.24 -4.03 17.51
C ARG A 115 -0.16 -4.48 17.88
N SER A 116 -0.61 -5.54 17.23
CA SER A 116 -1.90 -6.16 17.47
C SER A 116 -1.85 -7.64 17.14
N THR A 117 -2.87 -8.40 17.54
CA THR A 117 -2.93 -9.84 17.22
C THR A 117 -3.01 -10.06 15.72
N THR A 118 -3.73 -9.20 15.00
CA THR A 118 -3.84 -9.28 13.54
C THR A 118 -2.54 -8.88 12.84
N VAL A 119 -1.88 -7.81 13.29
CA VAL A 119 -0.60 -7.35 12.75
C VAL A 119 0.49 -8.39 12.97
N ASP A 120 0.58 -8.99 14.15
CA ASP A 120 1.56 -10.03 14.45
C ASP A 120 1.36 -11.27 13.55
N ALA A 121 0.11 -11.67 13.29
CA ALA A 121 -0.16 -12.77 12.38
C ALA A 121 0.16 -12.44 10.90
N VAL A 122 -0.06 -11.21 10.45
CA VAL A 122 0.37 -10.77 9.09
C VAL A 122 1.89 -10.78 8.95
N SER A 123 2.59 -10.36 9.99
CA SER A 123 4.02 -9.98 9.92
C SER A 123 4.97 -10.98 10.55
N PHE A 124 4.53 -12.22 10.76
CA PHE A 124 5.30 -13.28 11.43
C PHE A 124 5.85 -12.83 12.80
N GLY A 125 5.02 -12.13 13.58
CA GLY A 125 5.38 -11.57 14.89
C GLY A 125 6.20 -10.28 14.82
N GLY A 126 6.15 -9.55 13.70
CA GLY A 126 6.90 -8.30 13.52
C GLY A 126 8.39 -8.53 13.26
N LYS A 127 8.75 -9.59 12.51
CA LYS A 127 10.13 -9.95 12.17
C LYS A 127 10.61 -9.42 10.81
N GLY A 128 9.71 -8.80 10.04
CA GLY A 128 10.01 -8.20 8.74
C GLY A 128 10.53 -6.76 8.83
N VAL A 129 10.19 -5.94 7.83
CA VAL A 129 10.51 -4.51 7.76
C VAL A 129 9.29 -3.63 7.98
N ILE A 130 8.10 -4.09 7.55
CA ILE A 130 6.86 -3.31 7.55
C ILE A 130 6.43 -3.03 8.99
N PHE A 131 6.19 -4.08 9.79
CA PHE A 131 5.64 -3.93 11.14
C PHE A 131 6.63 -4.16 12.28
N ALA A 132 7.89 -4.48 11.98
CA ALA A 132 8.91 -4.66 13.01
C ALA A 132 9.14 -3.37 13.83
N PRO A 133 9.33 -3.46 15.15
CA PRO A 133 9.68 -2.33 16.00
C PRO A 133 10.98 -1.66 15.54
N TYR A 134 11.07 -0.34 15.69
CA TYR A 134 12.26 0.42 15.36
C TYR A 134 13.39 0.07 16.33
N GLY A 135 14.47 -0.49 15.79
CA GLY A 135 15.60 -0.99 16.57
C GLY A 135 16.69 -1.57 15.68
N GLU A 136 17.67 -2.25 16.28
CA GLU A 136 18.78 -2.85 15.54
C GLU A 136 18.30 -3.88 14.50
N HIS A 137 17.42 -4.80 14.90
CA HIS A 137 16.85 -5.81 14.00
C HIS A 137 16.18 -5.18 12.78
N TRP A 138 15.30 -4.18 12.97
CA TRP A 138 14.65 -3.48 11.86
C TRP A 138 15.66 -2.76 10.96
N ARG A 139 16.69 -2.12 11.52
CA ARG A 139 17.74 -1.46 10.73
C ARG A 139 18.54 -2.47 9.90
N HIS A 140 18.86 -3.62 10.48
CA HIS A 140 19.56 -4.72 9.80
C HIS A 140 18.68 -5.28 8.66
N ALA A 141 17.46 -5.73 8.98
CA ALA A 141 16.50 -6.24 8.01
C ALA A 141 16.27 -5.26 6.84
N ARG A 142 16.03 -3.98 7.14
CA ARG A 142 15.86 -2.94 6.11
C ARG A 142 17.12 -2.78 5.26
N ARG A 143 18.30 -2.80 5.86
CA ARG A 143 19.58 -2.67 5.13
C ARG A 143 19.77 -3.83 4.16
N VAL A 144 19.48 -5.05 4.59
CA VAL A 144 19.55 -6.25 3.73
C VAL A 144 18.60 -6.10 2.54
N CYS A 145 17.31 -5.81 2.75
CA CYS A 145 16.37 -5.61 1.63
C CYS A 145 16.80 -4.48 0.68
N LEU A 146 17.35 -3.39 1.22
CA LEU A 146 17.88 -2.29 0.41
C LEU A 146 19.08 -2.72 -0.43
N ALA A 147 20.08 -3.38 0.17
CA ALA A 147 21.29 -3.78 -0.52
C ALA A 147 21.01 -4.83 -1.62
N GLU A 148 20.22 -5.85 -1.26
CA GLU A 148 20.10 -7.07 -2.06
C GLU A 148 18.99 -7.04 -3.11
N LEU A 149 18.02 -6.12 -3.00
CA LEU A 149 16.93 -6.04 -3.97
C LEU A 149 16.56 -4.62 -4.41
N LEU A 150 16.56 -3.66 -3.48
CA LEU A 150 15.92 -2.35 -3.71
C LEU A 150 16.91 -1.22 -4.02
N SER A 151 18.21 -1.51 -4.08
CA SER A 151 19.24 -0.54 -4.47
C SER A 151 19.15 -0.23 -5.97
N ALA A 152 19.69 0.92 -6.39
CA ALA A 152 19.70 1.29 -7.80
C ALA A 152 20.41 0.26 -8.69
N ARG A 153 21.44 -0.41 -8.17
CA ARG A 153 22.12 -1.51 -8.86
C ARG A 153 21.18 -2.69 -9.08
N GLN A 154 20.46 -3.10 -8.05
CA GLN A 154 19.55 -4.25 -8.12
C GLN A 154 18.31 -3.95 -8.96
N VAL A 155 17.75 -2.75 -8.87
CA VAL A 155 16.63 -2.34 -9.73
C VAL A 155 17.03 -2.36 -11.21
N ARG A 156 18.26 -1.97 -11.56
CA ARG A 156 18.79 -2.14 -12.93
C ARG A 156 18.98 -3.60 -13.30
N ARG A 157 19.46 -4.45 -12.39
CA ARG A 157 19.56 -5.90 -12.66
C ARG A 157 18.20 -6.52 -12.99
N LEU A 158 17.14 -6.09 -12.30
CA LEU A 158 15.76 -6.55 -12.52
C LEU A 158 15.11 -5.95 -13.79
N GLU A 159 15.83 -5.18 -14.59
CA GLU A 159 15.28 -4.53 -15.78
C GLU A 159 14.80 -5.52 -16.83
N SER A 160 15.57 -6.57 -17.12
CA SER A 160 15.19 -7.64 -18.05
C SER A 160 13.88 -8.31 -17.64
N ILE A 161 13.74 -8.64 -16.35
CA ILE A 161 12.52 -9.23 -15.79
C ILE A 161 11.33 -8.32 -16.08
N ARG A 162 11.43 -7.01 -15.78
CA ARG A 162 10.34 -6.06 -16.04
C ARG A 162 10.02 -5.95 -17.52
N GLN A 163 11.03 -5.89 -18.39
CA GLN A 163 10.83 -5.80 -19.84
C GLN A 163 10.13 -7.04 -20.41
N GLU A 164 10.53 -8.24 -19.99
CA GLU A 164 9.90 -9.49 -20.40
C GLU A 164 8.43 -9.58 -19.95
N GLU A 165 8.15 -9.16 -18.72
CA GLU A 165 6.81 -9.15 -18.14
C GLU A 165 5.91 -8.12 -18.83
N VAL A 166 6.42 -6.91 -19.11
CA VAL A 166 5.71 -5.87 -19.86
C VAL A 166 5.49 -6.30 -21.31
N SER A 167 6.49 -6.93 -21.95
CA SER A 167 6.33 -7.50 -23.28
C SER A 167 5.21 -8.55 -23.30
N ARG A 168 5.16 -9.44 -22.31
CA ARG A 168 4.08 -10.44 -22.22
C ARG A 168 2.71 -9.81 -22.05
N LEU A 169 2.61 -8.73 -21.28
CA LEU A 169 1.38 -7.96 -21.15
C LEU A 169 0.95 -7.38 -22.50
N VAL A 170 1.87 -6.72 -23.23
CA VAL A 170 1.59 -6.14 -24.55
C VAL A 170 1.18 -7.24 -25.54
N ASP A 171 1.93 -8.33 -25.63
CA ASP A 171 1.66 -9.46 -26.53
C ASP A 171 0.27 -10.09 -26.24
N SER A 172 -0.10 -10.20 -24.95
CA SER A 172 -1.43 -10.67 -24.52
C SER A 172 -2.56 -9.74 -24.94
N ILE A 173 -2.38 -8.42 -24.80
CA ILE A 173 -3.36 -7.41 -25.23
C ILE A 173 -3.52 -7.43 -26.75
N ILE A 174 -2.41 -7.55 -27.50
CA ILE A 174 -2.43 -7.64 -28.96
C ILE A 174 -3.24 -8.86 -29.41
N ALA A 175 -2.96 -10.04 -28.84
CA ALA A 175 -3.67 -11.26 -29.17
C ALA A 175 -5.17 -11.18 -28.84
N GLY A 176 -5.54 -10.49 -27.75
CA GLY A 176 -6.94 -10.25 -27.37
C GLY A 176 -7.66 -9.21 -28.25
N SER A 177 -6.94 -8.22 -28.78
CA SER A 177 -7.51 -7.13 -29.58
C SER A 177 -8.18 -7.62 -30.86
N SER A 178 -7.72 -8.73 -31.44
CA SER A 178 -8.32 -9.36 -32.62
C SER A 178 -9.76 -9.84 -32.40
N ASN A 179 -10.16 -10.07 -31.14
CA ASN A 179 -11.49 -10.58 -30.81
C ASN A 179 -12.50 -9.46 -30.47
N ALA A 180 -12.13 -8.19 -30.60
CA ALA A 180 -12.92 -7.01 -30.20
C ALA A 180 -13.41 -7.02 -28.73
N ALA A 181 -12.88 -7.92 -27.88
CA ALA A 181 -13.24 -8.01 -26.47
C ALA A 181 -12.55 -6.91 -25.67
N ALA A 182 -13.24 -6.34 -24.68
CA ALA A 182 -12.63 -5.41 -23.74
C ALA A 182 -11.62 -6.15 -22.84
N VAL A 183 -10.46 -5.54 -22.65
CA VAL A 183 -9.39 -6.03 -21.78
C VAL A 183 -9.72 -5.64 -20.34
N ASP A 184 -9.76 -6.61 -19.42
CA ASP A 184 -9.77 -6.36 -17.98
C ASP A 184 -8.37 -5.90 -17.53
N MET A 185 -8.20 -4.59 -17.48
CA MET A 185 -6.92 -3.95 -17.12
C MET A 185 -6.59 -4.16 -15.65
N THR A 186 -7.58 -4.23 -14.76
CA THR A 186 -7.34 -4.49 -13.33
C THR A 186 -6.67 -5.85 -13.16
N ARG A 187 -7.18 -6.89 -13.82
CA ARG A 187 -6.58 -8.22 -13.79
C ARG A 187 -5.22 -8.27 -14.51
N ALA A 188 -5.10 -7.63 -15.67
CA ALA A 188 -3.88 -7.65 -16.47
C ALA A 188 -2.70 -6.96 -15.74
N LEU A 189 -2.95 -5.80 -15.13
CA LEU A 189 -1.95 -5.05 -14.36
C LEU A 189 -1.57 -5.74 -13.05
N ALA A 190 -2.53 -6.39 -12.38
CA ALA A 190 -2.23 -7.23 -11.23
C ALA A 190 -1.36 -8.43 -11.61
N ALA A 191 -1.65 -9.12 -12.71
CA ALA A 191 -0.82 -10.23 -13.19
C ALA A 191 0.62 -9.79 -13.49
N LEU A 192 0.79 -8.67 -14.21
CA LEU A 192 2.11 -8.10 -14.51
C LEU A 192 2.93 -7.87 -13.25
N THR A 193 2.39 -7.10 -12.31
CA THR A 193 3.12 -6.68 -11.09
C THR A 193 3.44 -7.88 -10.20
N ASN A 194 2.53 -8.83 -10.10
CA ASN A 194 2.74 -10.09 -9.39
C ASN A 194 3.87 -10.91 -10.00
N ASP A 195 3.92 -11.04 -11.32
CA ASP A 195 4.94 -11.83 -12.00
C ASP A 195 6.32 -11.17 -11.89
N VAL A 196 6.40 -9.85 -11.98
CA VAL A 196 7.65 -9.10 -11.75
C VAL A 196 8.17 -9.37 -10.34
N ILE A 197 7.35 -9.19 -9.31
CA ILE A 197 7.82 -9.35 -7.94
C ILE A 197 8.05 -10.82 -7.57
N ALA A 198 7.25 -11.75 -8.07
CA ALA A 198 7.45 -13.18 -7.86
C ALA A 198 8.82 -13.62 -8.38
N ARG A 199 9.18 -13.20 -9.60
CA ARG A 199 10.50 -13.50 -10.18
C ARG A 199 11.63 -12.82 -9.41
N ALA A 200 11.46 -11.57 -8.99
CA ALA A 200 12.47 -10.83 -8.24
C ALA A 200 12.71 -11.40 -6.82
N VAL A 201 11.67 -11.97 -6.19
CA VAL A 201 11.72 -12.45 -4.81
C VAL A 201 12.02 -13.95 -4.71
N PHE A 202 11.47 -14.77 -5.61
CA PHE A 202 11.54 -16.23 -5.57
C PHE A 202 12.35 -16.84 -6.72
N GLY A 203 12.87 -16.04 -7.65
CA GLY A 203 13.63 -16.52 -8.81
C GLY A 203 12.77 -17.16 -9.91
N GLY A 204 11.45 -17.17 -9.77
CA GLY A 204 10.55 -17.78 -10.73
C GLY A 204 9.07 -17.61 -10.39
N LYS A 205 8.20 -18.11 -11.26
CA LYS A 205 6.77 -18.16 -10.97
C LYS A 205 6.51 -19.28 -9.96
N CYS A 206 5.77 -18.98 -8.90
CA CYS A 206 5.40 -19.99 -7.92
C CYS A 206 4.10 -20.68 -8.34
N ALA A 207 4.07 -22.01 -8.41
CA ALA A 207 2.84 -22.76 -8.70
C ALA A 207 1.70 -22.44 -7.70
N ARG A 208 2.07 -22.04 -6.47
CA ARG A 208 1.14 -21.65 -5.39
C ARG A 208 1.03 -20.12 -5.22
N GLN A 209 1.49 -19.32 -6.18
CA GLN A 209 1.45 -17.86 -6.12
C GLN A 209 0.04 -17.32 -5.87
N GLU A 210 -0.96 -17.86 -6.56
CA GLU A 210 -2.34 -17.42 -6.40
C GLU A 210 -2.94 -17.80 -5.05
N GLU A 211 -2.59 -18.99 -4.53
CA GLU A 211 -2.98 -19.43 -3.19
C GLU A 211 -2.35 -18.52 -2.12
N TYR A 212 -1.06 -18.24 -2.24
CA TYR A 212 -0.32 -17.35 -1.36
C TYR A 212 -0.92 -15.94 -1.36
N ARG A 213 -1.17 -15.38 -2.54
CA ARG A 213 -1.79 -14.06 -2.71
C ARG A 213 -3.18 -13.99 -2.11
N ARG A 214 -3.99 -15.04 -2.28
CA ARG A 214 -5.33 -15.13 -1.69
C ARG A 214 -5.26 -15.08 -0.16
N GLU A 215 -4.36 -15.83 0.45
CA GLU A 215 -4.20 -15.82 1.91
C GLU A 215 -3.64 -14.50 2.41
N LEU A 216 -2.67 -13.91 1.72
CA LEU A 216 -2.16 -12.59 2.03
C LEU A 216 -3.26 -11.52 1.96
N GLY A 217 -4.11 -11.55 0.92
CA GLY A 217 -5.24 -10.63 0.77
C GLY A 217 -6.27 -10.73 1.91
N VAL A 218 -6.52 -11.94 2.41
CA VAL A 218 -7.37 -12.14 3.60
C VAL A 218 -6.75 -11.46 4.82
N LEU A 219 -5.45 -11.69 5.03
CA LEU A 219 -4.71 -11.16 6.17
C LEU A 219 -4.60 -9.62 6.14
N THR A 220 -4.29 -9.02 4.99
CA THR A 220 -4.21 -7.56 4.82
C THR A 220 -5.57 -6.88 4.98
N THR A 221 -6.65 -7.51 4.49
CA THR A 221 -8.03 -7.04 4.69
C THR A 221 -8.39 -7.00 6.18
N LEU A 222 -7.98 -7.99 6.96
CA LEU A 222 -8.23 -8.01 8.41
C LEU A 222 -7.47 -6.90 9.14
N VAL A 223 -6.23 -6.61 8.74
CA VAL A 223 -5.44 -5.49 9.29
C VAL A 223 -6.07 -4.14 8.95
N ALA A 224 -6.43 -3.91 7.68
CA ALA A 224 -7.08 -2.66 7.26
C ALA A 224 -8.50 -2.48 7.80
N GLY A 225 -9.21 -3.58 8.01
CA GLY A 225 -10.61 -3.64 8.42
C GLY A 225 -10.89 -3.10 9.84
N TYR A 226 -9.85 -2.71 10.58
CA TYR A 226 -9.91 -2.47 12.02
C TYR A 226 -10.51 -3.66 12.76
N SER A 227 -9.80 -4.80 12.71
CA SER A 227 -10.18 -6.01 13.42
C SER A 227 -10.66 -5.70 14.84
N MET A 228 -11.82 -6.23 15.23
CA MET A 228 -12.44 -5.94 16.52
C MET A 228 -11.53 -6.30 17.70
N VAL A 229 -10.71 -7.35 17.56
CA VAL A 229 -9.73 -7.74 18.59
C VAL A 229 -8.62 -6.71 18.79
N ASP A 230 -8.33 -5.90 17.77
CA ASP A 230 -7.29 -4.87 17.80
C ASP A 230 -7.86 -3.55 18.34
N LEU A 231 -9.14 -3.30 18.10
CA LEU A 231 -9.86 -2.12 18.62
C LEU A 231 -10.27 -2.27 20.09
N PHE A 232 -10.47 -3.50 20.57
CA PHE A 232 -10.88 -3.81 21.94
C PHE A 232 -9.96 -4.84 22.59
N PRO A 233 -8.66 -4.54 22.73
CA PRO A 233 -7.67 -5.51 23.23
C PRO A 233 -7.97 -6.02 24.65
N SER A 234 -8.66 -5.22 25.48
CA SER A 234 -8.98 -5.60 26.87
C SER A 234 -10.23 -6.47 26.97
N SER A 235 -11.09 -6.47 25.95
CA SER A 235 -12.40 -7.12 26.00
C SER A 235 -12.33 -8.63 25.74
N ARG A 236 -12.56 -9.42 26.79
CA ARG A 236 -12.70 -10.89 26.68
C ARG A 236 -13.93 -11.29 25.84
N VAL A 237 -14.98 -10.48 25.87
CA VAL A 237 -16.21 -10.71 25.09
C VAL A 237 -15.94 -10.51 23.61
N VAL A 238 -15.24 -9.43 23.23
CA VAL A 238 -14.89 -9.20 21.82
C VAL A 238 -13.97 -10.29 21.30
N ARG A 239 -13.00 -10.73 22.10
CA ARG A 239 -12.14 -11.88 21.76
C ARG A 239 -12.95 -13.17 21.56
N TRP A 240 -13.92 -13.42 22.44
CA TRP A 240 -14.82 -14.57 22.31
C TRP A 240 -15.68 -14.51 21.05
N LEU A 241 -16.30 -13.36 20.75
CA LEU A 241 -17.09 -13.14 19.54
C LEU A 241 -16.23 -13.23 18.26
N SER A 242 -14.97 -12.81 18.35
CA SER A 242 -14.03 -12.80 17.22
C SER A 242 -13.30 -14.13 17.02
N ARG A 243 -13.66 -15.20 17.73
CA ARG A 243 -13.04 -16.53 17.60
C ARG A 243 -12.99 -17.04 16.16
N ARG A 244 -14.02 -16.79 15.36
CA ARG A 244 -14.04 -17.17 13.93
C ARG A 244 -12.99 -16.39 13.14
N THR A 245 -12.90 -15.09 13.37
CA THR A 245 -11.89 -14.21 12.76
C THR A 245 -10.48 -14.64 13.18
N GLU A 246 -10.25 -14.95 14.46
CA GLU A 246 -8.97 -15.48 14.92
C GLU A 246 -8.62 -16.84 14.29
N ARG A 247 -9.60 -17.74 14.14
CA ARG A 247 -9.37 -19.02 13.44
C ARG A 247 -9.04 -18.82 11.97
N ARG A 248 -9.72 -17.89 11.29
CA ARG A 248 -9.42 -17.51 9.91
C ARG A 248 -8.00 -16.93 9.81
N LEU A 249 -7.66 -15.99 10.70
CA LEU A 249 -6.34 -15.39 10.82
C LEU A 249 -5.24 -16.44 11.00
N ARG A 250 -5.39 -17.37 11.96
CA ARG A 250 -4.43 -18.45 12.22
C ARG A 250 -4.31 -19.40 11.04
N ARG A 251 -5.43 -19.76 10.40
CA ARG A 251 -5.44 -20.63 9.21
C ARG A 251 -4.70 -19.99 8.05
N SER A 252 -5.02 -18.74 7.72
CA SER A 252 -4.38 -17.99 6.64
C SER A 252 -2.88 -17.79 6.89
N HIS A 253 -2.48 -17.46 8.12
CA HIS A 253 -1.06 -17.38 8.48
C HIS A 253 -0.37 -18.74 8.36
N ALA A 254 -0.96 -19.82 8.86
CA ALA A 254 -0.37 -21.15 8.76
C ALA A 254 -0.19 -21.59 7.29
N GLU A 255 -1.17 -21.30 6.44
CA GLU A 255 -1.11 -21.60 5.02
C GLU A 255 -0.01 -20.77 4.31
N MET A 256 0.06 -19.48 4.60
CA MET A 256 1.12 -18.59 4.10
C MET A 256 2.51 -19.09 4.52
N ALA A 257 2.68 -19.44 5.81
CA ALA A 257 3.92 -19.99 6.35
C ALA A 257 4.29 -21.32 5.69
N ARG A 258 3.30 -22.20 5.44
CA ARG A 258 3.48 -23.49 4.77
C ARG A 258 3.99 -23.31 3.33
N ILE A 259 3.41 -22.38 2.57
CA ILE A 259 3.81 -22.12 1.18
C ILE A 259 5.23 -21.56 1.13
N VAL A 260 5.55 -20.57 1.97
CA VAL A 260 6.91 -20.01 2.03
C VAL A 260 7.91 -21.07 2.47
N GLY A 261 7.56 -21.88 3.47
CA GLY A 261 8.35 -23.01 3.92
C GLY A 261 8.64 -24.01 2.79
N SER A 262 7.64 -24.38 1.97
CA SER A 262 7.87 -25.28 0.83
C SER A 262 8.79 -24.67 -0.23
N ILE A 263 8.66 -23.37 -0.51
CA ILE A 263 9.54 -22.69 -1.48
C ILE A 263 10.99 -22.66 -0.97
N ILE A 264 11.18 -22.40 0.33
CA ILE A 264 12.51 -22.42 0.97
C ILE A 264 13.12 -23.82 0.88
N GLU A 265 12.35 -24.86 1.19
CA GLU A 265 12.84 -26.24 1.17
C GLU A 265 13.21 -26.70 -0.25
N GLU A 266 12.34 -26.46 -1.23
CA GLU A 266 12.62 -26.76 -2.65
C GLU A 266 13.90 -26.06 -3.15
N ARG A 267 14.17 -24.83 -2.68
CA ARG A 267 15.39 -24.09 -3.02
C ARG A 267 16.63 -24.71 -2.37
N LYS A 268 16.53 -25.18 -1.13
CA LYS A 268 17.61 -25.87 -0.41
C LYS A 268 17.94 -27.23 -1.03
N GLU A 269 16.94 -27.99 -1.43
CA GLU A 269 17.12 -29.30 -2.10
C GLU A 269 17.86 -29.15 -3.44
N LYS A 270 17.46 -28.17 -4.26
CA LYS A 270 18.15 -27.87 -5.54
C LYS A 270 19.62 -27.50 -5.35
N LYS A 271 19.95 -26.74 -4.29
CA LYS A 271 21.33 -26.40 -3.94
C LYS A 271 22.16 -27.64 -3.58
N GLY A 272 21.55 -28.60 -2.87
CA GLY A 272 22.19 -29.87 -2.53
C GLY A 272 22.48 -30.77 -3.74
N SER A 273 21.66 -30.70 -4.79
CA SER A 273 21.84 -31.53 -6.00
C SER A 273 22.80 -30.94 -7.04
N ASP A 274 22.90 -29.61 -7.16
CA ASP A 274 23.63 -28.93 -8.26
C ASP A 274 25.01 -28.37 -7.86
N ALA A 275 25.66 -28.92 -6.84
CA ALA A 275 26.95 -28.46 -6.28
C ALA A 275 28.14 -28.40 -7.28
N GLY A 276 27.94 -28.67 -8.57
CA GLY A 276 28.97 -28.60 -9.62
C GLY A 276 28.75 -27.58 -10.75
N VAL A 277 27.54 -27.05 -11.01
CA VAL A 277 27.29 -26.34 -12.30
C VAL A 277 26.57 -24.97 -12.18
N GLY A 278 25.93 -24.63 -11.06
CA GLY A 278 24.88 -23.60 -11.04
C GLY A 278 25.08 -22.33 -10.22
N ALA A 279 26.23 -22.08 -9.60
CA ALA A 279 26.39 -20.97 -8.62
C ALA A 279 26.07 -19.55 -9.16
N LYS A 280 25.99 -19.36 -10.49
CA LYS A 280 25.61 -18.07 -11.09
C LYS A 280 24.11 -17.76 -11.05
N ASP A 281 23.24 -18.77 -11.09
CA ASP A 281 21.77 -18.56 -11.10
C ASP A 281 21.19 -18.43 -9.67
N GLU A 282 21.99 -18.71 -8.64
CA GLU A 282 21.59 -18.62 -7.23
C GLU A 282 21.54 -17.18 -6.69
N ASP A 283 22.27 -16.26 -7.32
CA ASP A 283 22.42 -14.86 -6.86
C ASP A 283 21.35 -13.90 -7.41
N ASP A 284 20.42 -14.37 -8.24
CA ASP A 284 19.55 -13.51 -9.04
C ASP A 284 18.30 -12.99 -8.31
N ASP A 285 17.87 -13.66 -7.24
CA ASP A 285 16.64 -13.34 -6.51
C ASP A 285 16.86 -13.10 -4.99
N LEU A 286 15.91 -12.42 -4.35
CA LEU A 286 16.01 -12.08 -2.92
C LEU A 286 16.12 -13.32 -2.02
N LEU A 287 15.33 -14.37 -2.28
CA LEU A 287 15.33 -15.57 -1.44
C LEU A 287 16.67 -16.30 -1.52
N GLY A 288 17.23 -16.47 -2.72
CA GLY A 288 18.57 -17.05 -2.91
C GLY A 288 19.64 -16.32 -2.10
N VAL A 289 19.65 -14.98 -2.20
CA VAL A 289 20.60 -14.14 -1.45
C VAL A 289 20.40 -14.25 0.06
N LEU A 290 19.15 -14.24 0.55
CA LEU A 290 18.85 -14.37 1.98
C LEU A 290 19.28 -15.72 2.56
N LEU A 291 19.11 -16.81 1.81
CA LEU A 291 19.53 -18.15 2.23
C LEU A 291 21.06 -18.25 2.31
N ARG A 292 21.80 -17.60 1.40
CA ARG A 292 23.26 -17.50 1.50
C ARG A 292 23.69 -16.70 2.73
N LEU A 293 23.10 -15.53 2.95
CA LEU A 293 23.44 -14.68 4.10
C LEU A 293 23.09 -15.36 5.45
N GLN A 294 22.15 -16.30 5.47
CA GLN A 294 21.86 -17.14 6.64
C GLN A 294 23.00 -18.10 6.99
N GLU A 295 23.80 -18.54 6.01
CA GLU A 295 24.95 -19.44 6.22
C GLU A 295 26.23 -18.70 6.64
N GLU A 296 26.26 -17.37 6.51
CA GLU A 296 27.39 -16.54 6.97
C GLU A 296 27.30 -16.29 8.48
N ASP A 297 28.11 -17.01 9.27
CA ASP A 297 28.12 -17.04 10.76
C ASP A 297 28.50 -15.71 11.48
N GLY A 298 28.43 -14.56 10.82
CA GLY A 298 28.97 -13.27 11.31
C GLY A 298 27.94 -12.16 11.60
N LEU A 299 26.63 -12.40 11.48
CA LEU A 299 25.62 -11.33 11.58
C LEU A 299 25.20 -11.03 13.03
N THR A 300 25.21 -9.76 13.43
CA THR A 300 24.75 -9.33 14.78
C THR A 300 23.26 -9.59 15.02
N SER A 301 22.46 -9.68 13.96
CA SER A 301 21.07 -10.13 13.98
C SER A 301 20.92 -11.28 12.98
N PRO A 302 20.91 -12.55 13.44
CA PRO A 302 20.92 -13.69 12.53
C PRO A 302 19.62 -13.76 11.71
N LEU A 303 19.75 -14.05 10.41
CA LEU A 303 18.64 -14.28 9.49
C LEU A 303 18.05 -15.67 9.72
N THR A 304 17.18 -15.83 10.72
CA THR A 304 16.48 -17.09 10.96
C THR A 304 15.49 -17.40 9.83
N ALA A 305 15.07 -18.66 9.69
CA ALA A 305 14.06 -19.06 8.70
C ALA A 305 12.76 -18.24 8.82
N GLU A 306 12.35 -17.89 10.03
CA GLU A 306 11.16 -17.05 10.27
C GLU A 306 11.38 -15.60 9.82
N VAL A 307 12.58 -15.05 10.00
CA VAL A 307 12.94 -13.72 9.50
C VAL A 307 12.95 -13.72 7.97
N ILE A 308 13.55 -14.73 7.33
CA ILE A 308 13.53 -14.86 5.86
C ILE A 308 12.09 -14.91 5.36
N ALA A 309 11.23 -15.74 5.96
CA ALA A 309 9.83 -15.83 5.59
C ALA A 309 9.09 -14.49 5.75
N ALA A 310 9.37 -13.76 6.82
CA ALA A 310 8.80 -12.44 7.07
C ALA A 310 9.26 -11.40 6.02
N LEU A 311 10.55 -11.38 5.67
CA LEU A 311 11.11 -10.44 4.69
C LEU A 311 10.56 -10.69 3.28
N VAL A 312 10.54 -11.95 2.86
CA VAL A 312 9.99 -12.35 1.57
C VAL A 312 8.51 -12.00 1.48
N THR A 313 7.75 -12.25 2.55
CA THR A 313 6.33 -11.88 2.64
C THR A 313 6.11 -10.37 2.58
N ASP A 314 6.88 -9.60 3.35
CA ASP A 314 6.78 -8.15 3.38
C ASP A 314 7.05 -7.52 2.00
N ILE A 315 8.12 -7.95 1.34
CA ILE A 315 8.49 -7.41 0.03
C ILE A 315 7.48 -7.81 -1.05
N PHE A 316 7.11 -9.09 -1.12
CA PHE A 316 6.12 -9.57 -2.07
C PHE A 316 4.79 -8.84 -1.89
N GLY A 317 4.29 -8.77 -0.66
CA GLY A 317 3.01 -8.14 -0.36
C GLY A 317 2.97 -6.63 -0.61
N ALA A 318 4.06 -5.92 -0.29
CA ALA A 318 4.13 -4.48 -0.50
C ALA A 318 4.14 -4.09 -1.99
N ALA A 319 4.88 -4.82 -2.82
CA ALA A 319 5.08 -4.46 -4.24
C ALA A 319 3.96 -4.94 -5.17
N THR A 320 3.22 -5.98 -4.77
CA THR A 320 2.09 -6.55 -5.52
C THR A 320 0.95 -5.53 -5.68
N ASP A 321 0.21 -5.26 -4.60
CA ASP A 321 -1.05 -4.53 -4.70
C ASP A 321 -0.85 -3.03 -4.99
N THR A 322 0.21 -2.43 -4.44
CA THR A 322 0.42 -0.98 -4.53
C THR A 322 0.72 -0.51 -5.95
N THR A 323 1.60 -1.22 -6.66
CA THR A 323 1.95 -0.90 -8.05
C THR A 323 0.79 -1.20 -8.99
N ALA A 324 0.10 -2.34 -8.81
CA ALA A 324 -1.08 -2.69 -9.61
C ALA A 324 -2.17 -1.62 -9.52
N SER A 325 -2.51 -1.23 -8.29
CA SER A 325 -3.51 -0.21 -8.03
C SER A 325 -3.11 1.15 -8.60
N THR A 326 -1.82 1.51 -8.51
CA THR A 326 -1.34 2.78 -9.05
C THR A 326 -1.44 2.81 -10.57
N LEU A 327 -1.02 1.76 -11.27
CA LEU A 327 -1.17 1.64 -12.72
C LEU A 327 -2.64 1.77 -13.15
N GLU A 328 -3.54 1.10 -12.42
CA GLU A 328 -4.97 1.18 -12.71
C GLU A 328 -5.50 2.60 -12.55
N TRP A 329 -5.19 3.28 -11.44
CA TRP A 329 -5.61 4.68 -11.23
C TRP A 329 -5.07 5.62 -12.30
N ILE A 330 -3.84 5.40 -12.76
CA ILE A 330 -3.24 6.21 -13.83
C ILE A 330 -4.05 6.04 -15.12
N MET A 331 -4.33 4.79 -15.52
CA MET A 331 -5.14 4.52 -16.71
C MET A 331 -6.54 5.12 -16.58
N VAL A 332 -7.17 5.01 -15.41
CA VAL A 332 -8.49 5.60 -15.16
C VAL A 332 -8.47 7.11 -15.28
N GLU A 333 -7.51 7.80 -14.65
CA GLU A 333 -7.44 9.25 -14.76
C GLU A 333 -7.11 9.72 -16.18
N LEU A 334 -6.26 9.01 -16.91
CA LEU A 334 -6.03 9.31 -18.33
C LEU A 334 -7.31 9.13 -19.17
N MET A 335 -8.06 8.04 -18.97
CA MET A 335 -9.35 7.83 -19.65
C MET A 335 -10.40 8.89 -19.30
N ARG A 336 -10.36 9.43 -18.07
CA ARG A 336 -11.23 10.53 -17.62
C ARG A 336 -10.82 11.89 -18.19
N ASN A 337 -9.56 12.02 -18.60
CA ASN A 337 -8.96 13.27 -19.06
C ASN A 337 -8.32 13.10 -20.44
N PRO A 338 -9.11 13.08 -21.53
CA PRO A 338 -8.61 12.82 -22.89
C PRO A 338 -7.47 13.75 -23.34
N ARG A 339 -7.45 15.00 -22.86
CA ARG A 339 -6.35 15.94 -23.15
C ARG A 339 -5.02 15.49 -22.52
N ALA A 340 -5.06 14.91 -21.32
CA ALA A 340 -3.87 14.38 -20.66
C ALA A 340 -3.44 13.06 -21.31
N MET A 341 -4.39 12.19 -21.69
CA MET A 341 -4.11 10.98 -22.47
C MET A 341 -3.39 11.32 -23.78
N ASP A 342 -3.94 12.24 -24.56
CA ASP A 342 -3.38 12.67 -25.84
C ASP A 342 -1.95 13.23 -25.69
N LYS A 343 -1.72 14.14 -24.73
CA LYS A 343 -0.38 14.66 -24.44
C LYS A 343 0.61 13.57 -24.04
N ALA A 344 0.21 12.64 -23.17
CA ALA A 344 1.08 11.56 -22.72
C ALA A 344 1.41 10.58 -23.86
N GLN A 345 0.42 10.21 -24.69
CA GLN A 345 0.66 9.38 -25.87
C GLN A 345 1.55 10.08 -26.90
N GLN A 346 1.34 11.38 -27.16
CA GLN A 346 2.19 12.16 -28.06
C GLN A 346 3.63 12.24 -27.56
N GLU A 347 3.85 12.55 -26.28
CA GLU A 347 5.19 12.57 -25.68
C GLU A 347 5.88 11.21 -25.89
N VAL A 348 5.23 10.13 -25.46
CA VAL A 348 5.77 8.76 -25.57
C VAL A 348 6.08 8.40 -27.03
N ARG A 349 5.20 8.70 -27.98
CA ARG A 349 5.41 8.37 -29.41
C ARG A 349 6.50 9.22 -30.05
N ASN A 350 6.59 10.50 -29.69
CA ASN A 350 7.59 11.41 -30.23
C ASN A 350 9.01 11.11 -29.70
N THR A 351 9.15 10.83 -28.40
CA THR A 351 10.43 10.51 -27.77
C THR A 351 10.98 9.16 -28.26
N LEU A 352 10.11 8.18 -28.49
CA LEU A 352 10.54 6.81 -28.79
C LEU A 352 10.71 6.51 -30.28
N GLY A 353 10.22 7.41 -31.14
CA GLY A 353 10.22 7.26 -32.58
C GLY A 353 9.25 6.17 -33.07
N HIS A 354 9.10 6.07 -34.38
CA HIS A 354 8.15 5.15 -35.03
C HIS A 354 8.72 3.75 -35.31
N GLU A 355 9.98 3.46 -34.99
CA GLU A 355 10.69 2.26 -35.47
C GLU A 355 10.95 1.18 -34.40
N LYS A 356 10.47 1.32 -33.16
CA LYS A 356 10.74 0.34 -32.10
C LYS A 356 9.55 -0.61 -31.91
N GLY A 357 9.62 -1.79 -32.51
CA GLY A 357 8.62 -2.84 -32.31
C GLY A 357 8.45 -3.26 -30.84
N LYS A 358 9.50 -3.14 -30.02
CA LYS A 358 9.45 -3.28 -28.54
C LYS A 358 10.35 -2.24 -27.88
N LEU A 359 9.83 -1.63 -26.83
CA LEU A 359 10.47 -0.58 -26.04
C LEU A 359 11.43 -1.19 -25.01
N ILE A 360 12.65 -1.54 -25.43
CA ILE A 360 13.71 -2.09 -24.56
C ILE A 360 14.73 -0.99 -24.23
N GLY A 361 15.10 -0.86 -22.96
CA GLY A 361 16.24 -0.03 -22.51
C GLY A 361 16.15 1.47 -22.81
N ILE A 362 14.94 2.03 -22.82
CA ILE A 362 14.73 3.46 -23.08
C ILE A 362 15.26 4.30 -21.94
N ASP A 363 15.85 5.45 -22.27
CA ASP A 363 16.04 6.51 -21.30
C ASP A 363 14.70 7.17 -20.97
N ILE A 364 13.94 6.53 -20.06
CA ILE A 364 12.63 7.00 -19.63
C ILE A 364 12.75 8.39 -18.94
N SER A 365 13.96 8.88 -18.66
CA SER A 365 14.17 10.21 -18.07
C SER A 365 13.64 11.35 -18.94
N GLU A 366 13.42 11.14 -20.24
CA GLU A 366 12.87 12.16 -21.13
C GLU A 366 11.33 12.27 -21.11
N LEU A 367 10.61 11.33 -20.49
CA LEU A 367 9.14 11.30 -20.45
C LEU A 367 8.57 12.20 -19.32
N HIS A 368 8.77 13.51 -19.46
CA HIS A 368 8.46 14.51 -18.44
C HIS A 368 6.96 14.62 -18.11
N TYR A 369 6.10 14.63 -19.12
CA TYR A 369 4.65 14.68 -18.97
C TYR A 369 4.10 13.41 -18.34
N LEU A 370 4.60 12.24 -18.75
CA LEU A 370 4.26 10.98 -18.12
C LEU A 370 4.64 10.97 -16.62
N CYS A 371 5.81 11.49 -16.27
CA CYS A 371 6.21 11.68 -14.87
C CYS A 371 5.22 12.58 -14.09
N MET A 372 4.76 13.67 -14.71
CA MET A 372 3.73 14.54 -14.11
C MET A 372 2.40 13.82 -13.92
N VAL A 373 1.97 13.01 -14.90
CA VAL A 373 0.76 12.16 -14.80
C VAL A 373 0.87 11.20 -13.63
N ILE A 374 2.02 10.55 -13.46
CA ILE A 374 2.25 9.61 -12.35
C ILE A 374 2.22 10.36 -11.01
N LYS A 375 2.90 11.51 -10.90
CA LYS A 375 2.90 12.34 -9.67
C LYS A 375 1.50 12.80 -9.28
N GLU A 376 0.73 13.32 -10.24
CA GLU A 376 -0.64 13.78 -9.99
C GLU A 376 -1.58 12.63 -9.62
N THR A 377 -1.39 11.47 -10.23
CA THR A 377 -2.13 10.26 -9.83
C THR A 377 -1.77 9.85 -8.41
N LEU A 378 -0.49 9.82 -8.04
CA LEU A 378 -0.06 9.48 -6.68
C LEU A 378 -0.53 10.49 -5.63
N ARG A 379 -0.72 11.75 -6.02
CA ARG A 379 -1.30 12.80 -5.15
C ARG A 379 -2.78 12.52 -4.88
N LEU A 380 -3.57 12.31 -5.95
CA LEU A 380 -5.00 12.10 -5.84
C LEU A 380 -5.34 10.71 -5.28
N HIS A 381 -4.62 9.69 -5.70
CA HIS A 381 -4.87 8.28 -5.40
C HIS A 381 -3.64 7.65 -4.72
N PRO A 382 -3.28 8.09 -3.51
CA PRO A 382 -2.12 7.54 -2.81
C PRO A 382 -2.34 6.06 -2.50
N ALA A 383 -1.43 5.21 -2.96
CA ALA A 383 -1.52 3.76 -2.75
C ALA A 383 -1.75 3.42 -1.26
N SER A 384 -1.06 4.12 -0.34
CA SER A 384 -1.36 4.08 1.10
C SER A 384 -1.98 5.41 1.54
N ALA A 385 -3.32 5.43 1.64
CA ALA A 385 -4.06 6.61 2.09
C ALA A 385 -3.89 6.93 3.58
N LEU A 386 -3.51 5.93 4.40
CA LEU A 386 -3.25 6.05 5.83
C LEU A 386 -1.87 5.47 6.17
N ILE A 387 -0.91 6.33 6.47
CA ILE A 387 0.42 5.90 6.95
C ILE A 387 0.35 5.66 8.46
N LEU A 388 0.74 4.46 8.88
CA LEU A 388 0.75 4.04 10.28
C LEU A 388 2.06 4.42 10.98
N ARG A 389 1.96 5.04 12.16
CA ARG A 389 3.06 5.34 13.10
C ARG A 389 2.58 5.12 14.54
N GLN A 390 3.51 5.14 15.49
CA GLN A 390 3.22 5.14 16.92
C GLN A 390 4.29 5.97 17.64
N SER A 391 3.87 6.78 18.61
CA SER A 391 4.81 7.52 19.45
C SER A 391 5.62 6.57 20.34
N ARG A 392 6.93 6.75 20.35
CA ARG A 392 7.89 5.99 21.17
C ARG A 392 8.12 6.61 22.53
N GLU A 393 7.78 7.88 22.68
CA GLU A 393 7.97 8.70 23.87
C GLU A 393 6.87 9.77 23.95
N ASN A 394 6.74 10.42 25.10
CA ASN A 394 5.86 11.59 25.21
C ASN A 394 6.45 12.73 24.38
N CYS A 395 5.68 13.27 23.45
CA CYS A 395 6.13 14.36 22.59
C CYS A 395 5.01 15.39 22.37
N ARG A 396 5.34 16.49 21.67
CA ARG A 396 4.35 17.50 21.26
C ARG A 396 4.28 17.59 19.76
N VAL A 397 3.09 17.74 19.19
CA VAL A 397 2.88 17.98 17.76
C VAL A 397 1.88 19.11 17.62
N MET A 398 2.20 20.15 16.84
CA MET A 398 1.39 21.38 16.73
C MET A 398 0.96 21.97 18.10
N GLY A 399 1.82 21.87 19.12
CA GLY A 399 1.53 22.37 20.48
C GLY A 399 0.65 21.47 21.36
N TYR A 400 0.17 20.32 20.85
CA TYR A 400 -0.60 19.33 21.60
C TYR A 400 0.30 18.22 22.14
N ASP A 401 0.01 17.75 23.35
CA ASP A 401 0.70 16.64 24.00
C ASP A 401 0.25 15.31 23.41
N ILE A 402 1.20 14.53 22.88
CA ILE A 402 1.01 13.16 22.39
C ILE A 402 1.69 12.19 23.36
N PRO A 403 0.93 11.42 24.16
CA PRO A 403 1.51 10.44 25.08
C PRO A 403 2.30 9.35 24.34
N GLN A 404 3.27 8.74 25.02
CA GLN A 404 3.96 7.54 24.55
C GLN A 404 2.97 6.41 24.19
N ALA A 405 3.34 5.57 23.23
CA ALA A 405 2.58 4.43 22.74
C ALA A 405 1.23 4.78 22.08
N THR A 406 1.03 6.04 21.69
CA THR A 406 -0.16 6.49 20.98
C THR A 406 -0.03 6.18 19.48
N PRO A 407 -0.94 5.37 18.90
CA PRO A 407 -1.01 5.19 17.45
C PRO A 407 -1.29 6.51 16.73
N VAL A 408 -0.63 6.71 15.60
CA VAL A 408 -0.79 7.88 14.73
C VAL A 408 -1.10 7.42 13.31
N LEU A 409 -2.17 7.94 12.73
CA LEU A 409 -2.55 7.74 11.34
C LEU A 409 -2.37 9.04 10.57
N ILE A 410 -1.43 9.05 9.63
CA ILE A 410 -1.25 10.17 8.70
C ILE A 410 -2.14 9.91 7.48
N ASN A 411 -3.18 10.71 7.32
CA ASN A 411 -4.12 10.67 6.22
C ASN A 411 -3.55 11.42 5.01
N THR A 412 -2.71 10.73 4.23
CA THR A 412 -2.09 11.29 3.01
C THR A 412 -3.13 11.72 1.99
N PHE A 413 -4.27 11.01 1.92
CA PHE A 413 -5.39 11.39 1.06
C PHE A 413 -5.96 12.77 1.42
N ALA A 414 -6.03 13.09 2.71
CA ALA A 414 -6.47 14.40 3.19
C ALA A 414 -5.40 15.47 2.98
N VAL A 415 -4.14 15.17 3.31
CA VAL A 415 -3.01 16.11 3.15
C VAL A 415 -2.85 16.53 1.69
N ALA A 416 -2.97 15.58 0.76
CA ALA A 416 -2.85 15.81 -0.67
C ALA A 416 -4.06 16.57 -1.28
N ARG A 417 -5.08 16.89 -0.48
CA ARG A 417 -6.30 17.63 -0.87
C ARG A 417 -6.53 18.90 -0.06
N ASP A 418 -5.53 19.36 0.69
CA ASP A 418 -5.64 20.58 1.48
C ASP A 418 -5.68 21.81 0.54
N PRO A 419 -6.80 22.56 0.48
CA PRO A 419 -6.92 23.73 -0.39
C PRO A 419 -5.97 24.87 -0.01
N LYS A 420 -5.32 24.82 1.17
CA LYS A 420 -4.25 25.74 1.54
C LYS A 420 -3.03 25.61 0.62
N TYR A 421 -2.76 24.41 0.10
CA TYR A 421 -1.57 24.12 -0.70
C TYR A 421 -1.89 23.69 -2.14
N TRP A 422 -3.10 23.17 -2.38
CA TRP A 422 -3.52 22.63 -3.66
C TRP A 422 -4.73 23.41 -4.20
N ASP A 423 -4.50 24.27 -5.19
CA ASP A 423 -5.60 24.90 -5.94
C ASP A 423 -6.43 23.82 -6.67
N ASN A 424 -7.75 23.94 -6.70
CA ASN A 424 -8.64 22.95 -7.34
C ASN A 424 -8.26 21.49 -6.96
N ALA A 425 -8.05 21.23 -5.67
CA ALA A 425 -7.35 20.04 -5.17
C ALA A 425 -7.91 18.67 -5.60
N GLU A 426 -9.19 18.60 -5.97
CA GLU A 426 -9.86 17.36 -6.42
C GLU A 426 -9.74 17.14 -7.95
N GLU A 427 -9.29 18.14 -8.70
CA GLU A 427 -9.12 18.07 -10.16
C GLU A 427 -7.77 17.42 -10.51
N PHE A 428 -7.81 16.45 -11.43
CA PHE A 428 -6.63 15.83 -12.02
C PHE A 428 -5.97 16.80 -13.02
N LYS A 429 -4.83 17.37 -12.63
CA LYS A 429 -4.07 18.34 -13.44
C LYS A 429 -2.57 18.06 -13.32
N PRO A 430 -2.00 17.20 -14.21
CA PRO A 430 -0.58 16.87 -14.23
C PRO A 430 0.34 18.10 -14.23
N GLU A 431 -0.06 19.16 -14.93
CA GLU A 431 0.72 20.39 -15.11
C GLU A 431 1.07 21.10 -13.79
N ARG A 432 0.44 20.74 -12.66
CA ARG A 432 0.85 21.22 -11.32
C ARG A 432 2.29 20.85 -10.97
N PHE A 433 2.83 19.79 -11.58
CA PHE A 433 4.16 19.26 -11.30
C PHE A 433 5.24 19.72 -12.31
N GLU A 434 4.93 20.62 -13.23
CA GLU A 434 5.84 21.09 -14.30
C GLU A 434 7.20 21.56 -13.76
N ASN A 435 7.19 22.30 -12.64
CA ASN A 435 8.40 22.85 -12.02
C ASN A 435 8.90 22.03 -10.81
N SER A 436 8.50 20.76 -10.68
CA SER A 436 8.84 19.91 -9.51
C SER A 436 9.99 18.92 -9.74
N GLY A 437 10.67 19.02 -10.90
CA GLY A 437 11.70 18.08 -11.34
C GLY A 437 11.14 16.74 -11.83
N ALA A 438 11.98 15.93 -12.49
CA ALA A 438 11.55 14.66 -13.09
C ALA A 438 11.38 13.51 -12.08
N ASP A 439 12.11 13.51 -10.96
CA ASP A 439 12.08 12.40 -10.00
C ASP A 439 10.72 12.31 -9.28
N ILE A 440 9.93 11.30 -9.64
CA ILE A 440 8.62 10.95 -9.08
C ILE A 440 8.68 10.71 -7.56
N ARG A 441 9.83 10.25 -7.05
CA ARG A 441 10.01 9.87 -5.64
C ARG A 441 10.19 11.09 -4.74
N THR A 442 10.54 12.24 -5.30
CA THR A 442 10.84 13.46 -4.55
C THR A 442 9.59 13.95 -3.81
N SER A 443 9.65 13.92 -2.48
CA SER A 443 8.60 14.52 -1.65
C SER A 443 8.68 16.03 -1.67
N ILE A 444 7.53 16.71 -1.83
CA ILE A 444 7.44 18.16 -1.73
C ILE A 444 6.91 18.50 -0.34
N ALA A 445 7.83 18.63 0.62
CA ALA A 445 7.51 18.72 2.04
C ALA A 445 6.47 19.82 2.37
N HIS A 446 6.62 21.01 1.81
CA HIS A 446 5.71 22.13 2.10
C HIS A 446 4.27 21.89 1.58
N LEU A 447 4.12 21.16 0.48
CA LEU A 447 2.81 20.81 -0.08
C LEU A 447 2.22 19.51 0.51
N GLY A 448 2.99 18.78 1.33
CA GLY A 448 2.58 17.48 1.85
C GLY A 448 2.47 16.40 0.77
N PHE A 449 3.15 16.56 -0.37
CA PHE A 449 3.29 15.51 -1.36
C PHE A 449 4.32 14.48 -0.87
N ILE A 450 3.84 13.38 -0.29
CA ILE A 450 4.65 12.31 0.33
C ILE A 450 4.20 10.92 -0.17
N PRO A 451 4.24 10.65 -1.49
CA PRO A 451 3.66 9.44 -2.08
C PRO A 451 4.30 8.14 -1.54
N PHE A 452 5.55 8.21 -1.13
CA PHE A 452 6.32 7.10 -0.56
C PHE A 452 6.53 7.23 0.95
N GLY A 453 5.80 8.14 1.60
CA GLY A 453 6.06 8.59 2.97
C GLY A 453 7.36 9.37 3.10
N ALA A 454 7.83 9.55 4.33
CA ALA A 454 9.08 10.24 4.65
C ALA A 454 9.72 9.66 5.92
N GLY A 455 10.96 10.09 6.20
CA GLY A 455 11.74 9.68 7.37
C GLY A 455 12.34 8.28 7.22
N CYS A 456 12.77 7.69 8.34
CA CYS A 456 13.41 6.38 8.39
C CYS A 456 12.52 5.26 7.85
N ARG A 457 11.20 5.43 7.95
CA ARG A 457 10.16 4.49 7.48
C ARG A 457 9.65 4.82 6.07
N GLN A 458 10.33 5.66 5.30
CA GLN A 458 10.01 5.88 3.88
C GLN A 458 10.07 4.56 3.10
N CYS A 459 9.19 4.41 2.10
CA CYS A 459 9.10 3.21 1.28
C CYS A 459 10.46 2.89 0.63
N PRO A 460 11.07 1.72 0.92
CA PRO A 460 12.34 1.34 0.31
C PRO A 460 12.18 0.94 -1.16
N GLY A 461 10.97 0.50 -1.56
CA GLY A 461 10.66 0.08 -2.92
C GLY A 461 10.31 1.20 -3.90
N ALA A 462 10.48 2.48 -3.52
CA ALA A 462 10.06 3.62 -4.34
C ALA A 462 10.68 3.60 -5.75
N LEU A 463 11.97 3.27 -5.86
CA LEU A 463 12.65 3.21 -7.16
C LEU A 463 12.15 2.04 -8.03
N LEU A 464 11.96 0.87 -7.44
CA LEU A 464 11.41 -0.29 -8.15
C LEU A 464 10.00 0.00 -8.64
N ALA A 465 9.17 0.64 -7.80
CA ALA A 465 7.82 1.01 -8.16
C ALA A 465 7.81 2.01 -9.33
N THR A 466 8.51 3.15 -9.22
CA THR A 466 8.45 4.18 -10.27
C THR A 466 8.97 3.69 -11.60
N THR A 467 10.09 2.97 -11.63
CA THR A 467 10.65 2.41 -12.88
C THR A 467 9.72 1.36 -13.51
N THR A 468 8.96 0.61 -12.70
CA THR A 468 7.94 -0.32 -13.20
C THR A 468 6.74 0.44 -13.76
N LEU A 469 6.27 1.49 -13.08
CA LEU A 469 5.17 2.34 -13.54
C LEU A 469 5.51 2.96 -14.90
N GLU A 470 6.66 3.63 -14.97
CA GLU A 470 7.19 4.31 -16.15
C GLU A 470 7.30 3.37 -17.35
N LEU A 471 7.99 2.22 -17.20
CA LEU A 471 8.16 1.26 -18.29
C LEU A 471 6.82 0.71 -18.79
N THR A 472 5.93 0.36 -17.86
CA THR A 472 4.62 -0.22 -18.20
C THR A 472 3.76 0.79 -18.95
N LEU A 473 3.66 2.02 -18.44
CA LEU A 473 2.84 3.06 -19.04
C LEU A 473 3.39 3.50 -20.40
N ALA A 474 4.71 3.66 -20.53
CA ALA A 474 5.33 3.96 -21.82
C ALA A 474 4.93 2.92 -22.88
N ASN A 475 4.98 1.62 -22.56
CA ASN A 475 4.55 0.56 -23.47
C ASN A 475 3.04 0.62 -23.78
N LEU A 476 2.19 0.78 -22.77
CA LEU A 476 0.74 0.83 -22.96
C LEU A 476 0.29 2.05 -23.79
N LEU A 477 0.93 3.21 -23.61
CA LEU A 477 0.59 4.44 -24.33
C LEU A 477 1.21 4.49 -25.74
N TYR A 478 2.35 3.83 -25.93
CA TYR A 478 2.99 3.71 -27.24
C TYR A 478 2.18 2.82 -28.20
N HIS A 479 1.90 1.58 -27.78
CA HIS A 479 1.35 0.54 -28.66
C HIS A 479 -0.16 0.65 -28.93
N PHE A 480 -0.91 1.29 -28.02
CA PHE A 480 -2.37 1.26 -28.07
C PHE A 480 -3.00 2.64 -28.00
N ASP A 481 -4.09 2.78 -28.75
CA ASP A 481 -5.13 3.76 -28.50
C ASP A 481 -6.24 3.11 -27.66
N TRP A 482 -6.61 3.79 -26.58
CA TRP A 482 -7.52 3.26 -25.56
C TRP A 482 -8.90 3.88 -25.66
N ALA A 483 -9.94 3.05 -25.58
CA ALA A 483 -11.33 3.47 -25.56
C ALA A 483 -12.10 2.80 -24.43
N LEU A 484 -13.11 3.50 -23.90
CA LEU A 484 -14.07 2.91 -22.96
C LEU A 484 -15.06 2.01 -23.72
N PRO A 485 -15.65 0.99 -23.05
CA PRO A 485 -16.74 0.20 -23.61
C PRO A 485 -17.93 1.06 -24.06
N ASP A 486 -18.68 0.56 -25.04
CA ASP A 486 -19.85 1.26 -25.57
C ASP A 486 -20.84 1.64 -24.45
N GLY A 487 -21.32 2.89 -24.49
CA GLY A 487 -22.21 3.44 -23.48
C GLY A 487 -21.55 3.92 -22.18
N VAL A 488 -20.25 3.67 -21.97
CA VAL A 488 -19.50 4.16 -20.81
C VAL A 488 -18.84 5.50 -21.14
N SER A 489 -19.30 6.56 -20.49
CA SER A 489 -18.66 7.88 -20.61
C SER A 489 -17.49 8.03 -19.63
N PRO A 490 -16.47 8.87 -19.94
CA PRO A 490 -15.39 9.21 -19.00
C PRO A 490 -15.92 9.69 -17.63
N LYS A 491 -17.00 10.46 -17.62
CA LYS A 491 -17.58 11.00 -16.37
C LYS A 491 -18.36 9.96 -15.56
N SER A 492 -18.81 8.87 -16.18
CA SER A 492 -19.58 7.80 -15.52
C SER A 492 -18.72 6.68 -14.96
N LEU A 493 -17.39 6.72 -15.13
CA LEU A 493 -16.49 5.76 -14.50
C LEU A 493 -16.64 5.77 -12.98
N ASP A 494 -16.80 4.59 -12.39
CA ASP A 494 -16.84 4.43 -10.94
C ASP A 494 -15.45 4.72 -10.34
N MET A 495 -15.39 5.80 -9.55
CA MET A 495 -14.21 6.26 -8.83
C MET A 495 -14.27 5.89 -7.34
N SER A 496 -15.24 5.07 -6.92
CA SER A 496 -15.36 4.65 -5.53
C SER A 496 -14.27 3.64 -5.17
N GLU A 497 -13.80 3.72 -3.92
CA GLU A 497 -12.72 2.87 -3.44
C GLU A 497 -13.24 1.73 -2.56
N VAL A 498 -12.44 0.67 -2.49
CA VAL A 498 -12.62 -0.43 -1.53
C VAL A 498 -11.91 -0.08 -0.22
N MET A 499 -12.43 -0.61 0.88
CA MET A 499 -11.73 -0.59 2.16
C MET A 499 -10.54 -1.56 2.12
N GLY A 500 -9.32 -1.06 2.36
CA GLY A 500 -8.10 -1.87 2.35
C GLY A 500 -6.87 -1.09 2.82
N ILE A 501 -5.72 -1.77 2.88
CA ILE A 501 -4.41 -1.14 3.13
C ILE A 501 -4.03 -0.29 1.91
N THR A 502 -4.23 -0.89 0.72
CA THR A 502 -4.02 -0.25 -0.57
C THR A 502 -5.32 0.37 -1.08
N LEU A 503 -5.24 1.58 -1.63
CA LEU A 503 -6.38 2.30 -2.19
C LEU A 503 -6.82 1.70 -3.54
N HIS A 504 -7.54 0.58 -3.54
CA HIS A 504 -8.08 0.00 -4.77
C HIS A 504 -9.40 0.62 -5.21
N ARG A 505 -9.62 0.64 -6.52
CA ARG A 505 -10.93 0.87 -7.12
C ARG A 505 -11.89 -0.26 -6.76
N ARG A 506 -13.18 0.08 -6.61
CA ARG A 506 -14.25 -0.88 -6.37
C ARG A 506 -14.59 -1.72 -7.60
N SER A 507 -14.58 -1.09 -8.76
CA SER A 507 -15.00 -1.70 -10.02
C SER A 507 -13.80 -1.84 -10.96
N SER A 508 -13.64 -3.02 -11.57
CA SER A 508 -12.54 -3.26 -12.51
C SER A 508 -12.60 -2.33 -13.72
N LEU A 509 -11.43 -1.94 -14.23
CA LEU A 509 -11.29 -1.18 -15.46
C LEU A 509 -11.30 -2.11 -16.67
N HIS A 510 -12.31 -1.95 -17.54
CA HIS A 510 -12.37 -2.63 -18.84
C HIS A 510 -12.17 -1.61 -19.95
N LEU A 511 -11.27 -1.89 -20.90
CA LEU A 511 -10.96 -0.99 -22.02
C LEU A 511 -10.92 -1.74 -23.35
N HIS A 512 -11.36 -1.10 -24.42
CA HIS A 512 -11.03 -1.53 -25.78
C HIS A 512 -9.70 -0.91 -26.21
N THR A 513 -8.98 -1.66 -27.04
CA THR A 513 -7.68 -1.26 -27.58
C THR A 513 -7.70 -1.33 -29.08
N THR A 514 -7.14 -0.30 -29.73
CA THR A 514 -6.74 -0.36 -31.13
C THR A 514 -5.24 -0.28 -31.20
N LEU A 515 -4.62 -1.15 -31.99
CA LEU A 515 -3.18 -1.07 -32.27
C LEU A 515 -2.88 0.21 -33.05
N THR A 516 -1.92 0.99 -32.56
CA THR A 516 -1.40 2.13 -33.32
C THR A 516 -0.70 1.60 -34.58
N ARG A 517 -1.14 2.02 -35.77
CA ARG A 517 -0.59 1.54 -37.08
C ARG A 517 0.91 1.74 -37.25
N SER A 518 1.56 2.53 -36.39
CA SER A 518 3.03 2.71 -36.38
C SER A 518 3.81 1.48 -35.87
N GLY A 519 3.17 0.48 -35.24
CA GLY A 519 3.87 -0.65 -34.62
C GLY A 519 4.13 -1.87 -35.51
N PHE A 520 3.54 -1.95 -36.71
CA PHE A 520 3.68 -3.12 -37.60
C PHE A 520 3.78 -2.68 -39.07
N PHE A 521 4.95 -2.23 -39.50
CA PHE A 521 5.41 -2.66 -40.82
C PHE A 521 5.98 -4.07 -40.62
N SER A 522 5.14 -5.08 -40.87
CA SER A 522 5.62 -6.45 -41.01
C SER A 522 6.78 -6.43 -42.00
N HIS A 523 7.92 -6.98 -41.59
CA HIS A 523 8.98 -7.39 -42.50
C HIS A 523 8.39 -8.42 -43.47
N SER A 524 7.81 -7.92 -44.55
CA SER A 524 7.31 -8.70 -45.68
C SER A 524 7.47 -7.84 -46.93
N GLY A 525 8.53 -8.12 -47.69
CA GLY A 525 8.88 -7.50 -48.97
C GLY A 525 9.90 -6.37 -48.81
N ARG A 526 11.10 -6.43 -49.38
CA ARG A 526 11.61 -7.17 -50.55
C ARG A 526 13.04 -7.62 -50.30
#